data_AF-A0A3C0K376-F1
#
_entry.id   AF-A0A3C0K376-F1
#
_cell.length_a   1.000
_cell.length_b   1.000
_cell.length_c   1.000
_cell.angle_alpha   90.00
_cell.angle_beta   90.00
_cell.angle_gamma   90.00
#
_symmetry.space_group_name_H-M   'P 1'
#
loop_
_entity.id
_entity.type
_entity.pdbx_description
1 polymer ?
#
loop_
_entity_poly.entity_id
_entity_poly.type
_entity_poly.pdbx_seq_one_letter_code
_entity_poly.pdbx_strand_id
1 'polypeptide(L)'
;AITILSESKYGLLAAIAATYGRIVAEVGAVLLVGGNIETKTRVLTTAIVLETRKGAFGFALGLGLILLTITFVANIILLRFGNWNNDQR
;
A
#
# COMPACT_ATOMS: atom_id res chain seq x y z
N ALA A 1 -24.94 17.50 7.50
CA ALA A 1 -24.18 16.40 6.86
C ALA A 1 -22.96 16.91 6.09
N ILE A 2 -23.14 17.78 5.09
CA ILE A 2 -22.04 18.30 4.24
C ILE A 2 -20.97 19.07 5.05
N THR A 3 -21.38 19.83 6.09
CA THR A 3 -20.45 20.53 6.99
C THR A 3 -19.51 19.59 7.75
N ILE A 4 -20.03 18.44 8.22
CA ILE A 4 -19.24 17.42 8.96
C ILE A 4 -18.17 16.81 8.05
N LEU A 5 -18.52 16.51 6.79
CA LEU A 5 -17.57 16.00 5.79
C LEU A 5 -16.47 17.01 5.46
N SER A 6 -16.81 18.31 5.41
CA SER A 6 -15.84 19.37 5.13
C SER A 6 -14.85 19.61 6.28
N GLU A 7 -15.28 19.44 7.53
CA GLU A 7 -14.40 19.54 8.71
C GLU A 7 -13.55 18.28 8.91
N SER A 8 -14.11 17.09 8.65
CA SER A 8 -13.44 15.81 8.92
C SER A 8 -12.48 15.36 7.82
N LYS A 9 -12.40 16.08 6.69
CA LYS A 9 -11.61 15.71 5.51
C LYS A 9 -10.14 15.39 5.83
N TYR A 10 -9.53 16.08 6.79
CA TYR A 10 -8.15 15.84 7.19
C TYR A 10 -7.98 14.56 8.00
N GLY A 11 -8.88 14.30 8.95
CA GLY A 11 -8.92 13.05 9.70
C GLY A 11 -9.18 11.84 8.80
N LEU A 12 -10.02 12.02 7.78
CA LEU A 12 -10.29 11.00 6.78
C LEU A 12 -9.05 10.69 5.93
N LEU A 13 -8.33 11.72 5.47
CA LEU A 13 -7.07 11.53 4.72
C LEU A 13 -6.01 10.79 5.55
N ALA A 14 -5.88 11.13 6.83
CA ALA A 14 -4.99 10.42 7.75
C ALA A 14 -5.38 8.94 7.94
N ALA A 15 -6.69 8.65 8.08
CA ALA A 15 -7.19 7.29 8.20
C ALA A 15 -6.96 6.45 6.92
N ILE A 16 -7.12 7.08 5.76
CA ILE A 16 -6.81 6.46 4.46
C ILE A 16 -5.31 6.16 4.36
N ALA A 17 -4.44 7.10 4.76
CA ALA A 17 -2.99 6.91 4.76
C ALA A 17 -2.56 5.73 5.65
N ALA A 18 -3.08 5.67 6.87
CA ALA A 18 -2.79 4.60 7.81
C ALA A 18 -3.27 3.24 7.28
N THR A 19 -4.49 3.18 6.73
CA THR A 19 -5.05 1.94 6.18
C THR A 19 -4.30 1.48 4.93
N TYR A 20 -3.90 2.40 4.05
CA TYR A 20 -3.13 2.11 2.85
C TYR A 20 -1.80 1.41 3.20
N GLY A 21 -1.04 1.96 4.14
CA GLY A 21 0.22 1.35 4.58
C GLY A 21 0.03 -0.07 5.14
N ARG A 22 -1.06 -0.32 5.87
CA ARG A 22 -1.37 -1.66 6.40
C ARG A 22 -1.70 -2.66 5.30
N ILE A 23 -2.55 -2.28 4.34
CA ILE A 23 -2.98 -3.19 3.26
C ILE A 23 -1.82 -3.54 2.34
N VAL A 24 -0.96 -2.57 1.99
CA VAL A 24 0.18 -2.79 1.10
C VAL A 24 1.24 -3.70 1.73
N ALA A 25 1.38 -3.67 3.06
CA ALA A 25 2.30 -4.55 3.79
C ALA A 25 1.74 -5.96 4.04
N GLU A 26 0.45 -6.20 3.77
CA GLU A 26 -0.19 -7.48 4.09
C GLU A 26 0.27 -8.58 3.11
N VAL A 27 0.73 -9.68 3.70
CA VAL A 27 1.14 -10.86 2.93
C VAL A 27 0.75 -12.17 3.62
N GLY A 28 0.66 -12.17 4.96
CA GLY A 28 0.36 -13.37 5.73
C GLY A 28 -1.07 -13.85 5.48
N ALA A 29 -2.05 -12.96 5.67
CA ALA A 29 -3.45 -13.30 5.43
C ALA A 29 -3.68 -13.72 3.96
N VAL A 30 -3.06 -13.03 3.00
CA VAL A 30 -3.23 -13.32 1.57
C VAL A 30 -2.66 -14.70 1.22
N LEU A 31 -1.52 -15.10 1.79
CA LEU A 31 -0.95 -16.42 1.58
C LEU A 31 -1.82 -17.53 2.20
N LEU A 32 -2.42 -17.30 3.38
CA LEU A 32 -3.27 -18.29 4.06
C LEU A 32 -4.57 -18.59 3.32
N VAL A 33 -5.19 -17.57 2.71
CA VAL A 33 -6.49 -17.71 2.01
C VAL A 33 -6.33 -18.20 0.56
N GLY A 34 -5.10 -18.51 0.13
CA GLY A 34 -4.83 -19.02 -1.23
C GLY A 34 -4.67 -17.92 -2.29
N GLY A 35 -4.34 -16.69 -1.89
CA GLY A 35 -4.08 -15.56 -2.79
C GLY A 35 -2.79 -15.64 -3.61
N ASN A 36 -2.23 -16.85 -3.83
CA ASN A 36 -0.98 -17.05 -4.58
C ASN A 36 -1.17 -17.83 -5.91
N ILE A 37 -2.38 -17.80 -6.47
CA ILE A 37 -2.65 -18.45 -7.76
C ILE A 37 -2.13 -17.57 -8.88
N GLU A 38 -1.23 -18.12 -9.69
CA GLU A 38 -0.60 -17.46 -10.83
C GLU A 38 -1.65 -16.85 -11.76
N THR A 39 -1.47 -15.58 -12.15
CA THR A 39 -2.35 -14.84 -13.09
C THR A 39 -3.83 -14.73 -12.69
N LYS A 40 -4.20 -15.13 -11.47
CA LYS A 40 -5.58 -15.08 -10.97
C LYS A 40 -5.69 -14.23 -9.72
N THR A 41 -4.99 -14.63 -8.65
CA THR A 41 -5.12 -14.00 -7.32
C THR A 41 -3.78 -13.53 -6.76
N ARG A 42 -2.65 -13.91 -7.39
CA ARG A 42 -1.30 -13.53 -6.97
C ARG A 42 -1.10 -12.02 -7.00
N VAL A 43 -0.88 -11.44 -5.82
CA VAL A 43 -0.47 -10.05 -5.64
C VAL A 43 1.05 -9.92 -5.54
N LEU A 44 1.57 -8.72 -5.76
CA LEU A 44 3.02 -8.40 -5.73
C LEU A 44 3.72 -8.90 -4.46
N THR A 45 3.14 -8.66 -3.27
CA THR A 45 3.73 -9.10 -1.98
C THR A 45 3.88 -10.62 -1.90
N THR A 46 2.86 -11.37 -2.33
CA THR A 46 2.91 -12.84 -2.37
C THR A 46 3.88 -13.37 -3.44
N ALA A 47 4.02 -12.68 -4.57
CA ALA A 47 5.01 -13.00 -5.59
C ALA A 47 6.44 -12.83 -5.06
N ILE A 48 6.72 -11.73 -4.34
CA ILE A 48 8.02 -11.50 -3.71
C ILE A 48 8.35 -12.65 -2.74
N VAL A 49 7.40 -13.04 -1.89
CA VAL A 49 7.61 -14.15 -0.95
C VAL A 49 7.82 -15.48 -1.68
N LEU A 50 7.05 -15.76 -2.72
CA LEU A 50 7.18 -16.98 -3.51
C LEU A 50 8.57 -17.08 -4.16
N GLU A 51 9.03 -16.01 -4.80
CA GLU A 51 10.31 -15.98 -5.52
C GLU A 51 11.50 -16.02 -4.56
N THR A 52 11.36 -15.41 -3.38
CA THR A 52 12.34 -15.54 -2.29
C THR A 52 12.42 -17.00 -1.81
N ARG A 53 11.29 -17.69 -1.66
CA ARG A 53 11.25 -19.11 -1.24
C ARG A 53 11.81 -20.06 -2.30
N LYS A 54 11.75 -19.69 -3.58
CA LYS A 54 12.37 -20.43 -4.69
C LYS A 54 13.89 -20.19 -4.79
N GLY A 55 14.46 -19.29 -3.99
CA GLY A 55 15.86 -18.88 -4.09
C GLY A 55 16.15 -17.89 -5.22
N ALA A 56 15.12 -17.38 -5.92
CA ALA A 56 15.24 -16.40 -6.99
C ALA A 56 15.32 -14.97 -6.43
N PHE A 57 16.31 -14.71 -5.58
CA PHE A 57 16.44 -13.45 -4.84
C PHE A 57 16.55 -12.22 -5.76
N GLY A 58 17.25 -12.33 -6.89
CA GLY A 58 17.38 -11.22 -7.84
C GLY A 58 16.03 -10.75 -8.38
N PHE A 59 15.16 -11.70 -8.73
CA PHE A 59 13.81 -11.39 -9.21
C PHE A 59 12.91 -10.89 -8.08
N ALA A 60 13.00 -11.48 -6.89
CA ALA A 60 12.28 -11.02 -5.71
C ALA A 60 12.64 -9.58 -5.32
N LEU A 61 13.92 -9.21 -5.36
CA LEU A 61 14.39 -7.85 -5.11
C LEU A 61 13.90 -6.87 -6.19
N GLY A 62 13.89 -7.28 -7.46
CA GLY A 62 13.33 -6.48 -8.55
C GLY A 62 11.84 -6.16 -8.33
N LEU A 63 11.04 -7.18 -7.98
CA LEU A 63 9.63 -6.99 -7.61
C LEU A 63 9.46 -6.11 -6.36
N GLY A 64 10.34 -6.27 -5.37
CA GLY A 64 10.36 -5.45 -4.16
C GLY A 64 10.62 -3.97 -4.45
N LEU A 65 11.57 -3.66 -5.33
CA LEU A 65 11.85 -2.30 -5.77
C LEU A 65 10.66 -1.68 -6.51
N ILE A 66 10.02 -2.44 -7.41
CA ILE A 66 8.80 -2.00 -8.11
C ILE A 66 7.69 -1.66 -7.10
N LEU A 67 7.44 -2.56 -6.15
CA LEU A 67 6.44 -2.34 -5.12
C LEU A 67 6.77 -1.10 -4.26
N LEU A 68 8.03 -0.92 -3.88
CA LEU A 68 8.50 0.24 -3.11
C LEU A 68 8.26 1.52 -3.89
N THR A 69 8.65 1.59 -5.16
CA THR A 69 8.44 2.77 -6.01
C THR A 69 6.96 3.12 -6.12
N ILE A 70 6.10 2.13 -6.38
CA ILE A 70 4.64 2.36 -6.48
C ILE A 70 4.08 2.87 -5.16
N THR A 71 4.47 2.23 -4.05
CA THR A 71 3.99 2.61 -2.70
C THR A 71 4.44 4.01 -2.33
N PHE A 72 5.69 4.35 -2.66
CA PHE A 72 6.25 5.67 -2.40
C PHE A 72 5.56 6.76 -3.22
N VAL A 73 5.32 6.53 -4.51
CA VAL A 73 4.58 7.45 -5.37
C VAL A 73 3.15 7.66 -4.87
N ALA A 74 2.44 6.58 -4.53
CA ALA A 74 1.09 6.68 -3.96
C ALA A 74 1.08 7.45 -2.63
N ASN A 75 2.08 7.22 -1.77
CA ASN A 75 2.22 7.94 -0.51
C ASN A 75 2.48 9.44 -0.73
N ILE A 76 3.36 9.81 -1.68
CA ILE A 76 3.60 11.21 -2.04
C ILE A 76 2.34 11.88 -2.56
N ILE A 77 1.57 11.20 -3.41
CA ILE A 77 0.31 11.74 -3.95
C ILE A 77 -0.64 12.01 -2.78
N LEU A 78 -0.79 11.04 -1.87
CA LEU A 78 -1.65 11.18 -0.70
C LEU A 78 -1.20 12.33 0.21
N LEU A 79 0.10 12.45 0.45
CA LEU A 79 0.68 13.55 1.22
C LEU A 79 0.47 14.90 0.52
N ARG A 80 0.62 14.99 -0.80
CA ARG A 80 0.35 16.22 -1.56
C ARG A 80 -1.11 16.66 -1.46
N PHE A 81 -2.05 15.73 -1.51
CA PHE A 81 -3.48 16.01 -1.29
C PHE A 81 -3.79 16.38 0.17
N GLY A 82 -3.08 15.76 1.13
CA GLY A 82 -3.19 16.07 2.56
C GLY A 82 -2.54 17.39 2.98
N ASN A 83 -1.49 17.82 2.27
CA ASN A 83 -0.72 19.03 2.58
C ASN A 83 -1.41 20.33 2.14
N TRP A 84 -2.75 20.33 2.08
CA TRP A 84 -3.54 21.54 1.99
C TRP A 84 -3.81 22.01 3.42
N ASN A 85 -3.04 23.02 3.86
CA ASN A 85 -3.20 23.77 5.12
C ASN A 85 -2.37 23.31 6.34
N ASN A 86 -1.04 23.33 6.19
CA ASN A 86 -0.10 23.60 7.29
C ASN A 86 -0.11 25.09 7.74
N ASP A 87 -1.25 25.78 7.67
CA ASP A 87 -1.40 27.19 8.06
C ASP A 87 -2.47 27.42 9.15
N GLN A 88 -2.84 26.36 9.89
CA GLN A 88 -3.70 26.50 11.07
C GLN A 88 -3.21 25.61 12.23
N ARG A 89 -1.94 25.81 12.64
CA ARG A 89 -1.43 25.86 14.03
C ARG A 89 0.05 25.49 14.12
#